data_AF-F2NW97-F1
#
_entry.id   AF-F2NW97-F1
#
_cell.length_a   1.000
_cell.length_b   1.000
_cell.length_c   1.000
_cell.angle_alpha   90.00
_cell.angle_beta   90.00
_cell.angle_gamma   90.00
#
_symmetry.space_group_name_H-M   'P 1'
#
loop_
_entity.id
_entity.type
_entity.pdbx_description
1 polymer ?
#
loop_
_entity_poly.entity_id
_entity_poly.type
_entity_poly.pdbx_seq_one_letter_code
_entity_poly.pdbx_strand_id
1 'polypeptide(L)' 'MGKQKFSIEFKLEVIGKYEMGTCGYKKLAKMYGLSRDTVRSWVLNPKLNPKKNSEEETTEQ' A
#
# COMPACT_ATOMS: atom_id res chain seq x y z
N MET A 1 -14.26 17.46 8.70
CA MET A 1 -13.95 16.53 7.59
C MET A 1 -14.17 15.09 8.04
N GLY A 2 -15.14 14.38 7.46
CA GLY A 2 -15.33 12.95 7.72
C GLY A 2 -14.18 12.14 7.14
N LYS A 3 -13.60 11.23 7.93
CA LYS A 3 -12.64 10.25 7.42
C LYS A 3 -13.37 9.39 6.39
N GLN A 4 -13.00 9.45 5.11
CA GLN A 4 -13.47 8.48 4.12
C GLN A 4 -13.21 7.07 4.69
N LYS A 5 -14.30 6.36 4.99
CA LYS A 5 -14.24 4.99 5.53
C LYS A 5 -14.03 4.05 4.35
N PHE A 6 -12.78 3.87 3.95
CA PHE A 6 -12.41 2.79 3.05
C PHE A 6 -12.40 1.47 3.82
N SER A 7 -13.07 0.45 3.27
CA SER A 7 -13.03 -0.93 3.77
C SER A 7 -11.61 -1.46 3.77
N ILE A 8 -11.31 -2.39 4.68
CA ILE A 8 -9.97 -2.99 4.79
C ILE A 8 -9.60 -3.73 3.50
N GLU A 9 -10.53 -4.50 2.94
CA GLU A 9 -10.32 -5.24 1.68
C GLU A 9 -9.89 -4.32 0.53
N PHE A 10 -10.53 -3.17 0.37
CA PHE A 10 -10.15 -2.19 -0.65
C PHE A 10 -8.72 -1.67 -0.45
N LYS A 11 -8.33 -1.38 0.80
CA LYS A 11 -6.95 -0.94 1.09
C LYS A 11 -5.94 -2.04 0.76
N LEU A 12 -6.27 -3.29 1.07
CA LEU A 12 -5.42 -4.45 0.77
C LEU A 12 -5.28 -4.67 -0.74
N GLU A 13 -6.35 -4.47 -1.53
CA GLU A 13 -6.26 -4.56 -3.00
C GLU A 13 -5.26 -3.53 -3.55
N VAL A 14 -5.35 -2.28 -3.10
CA VAL A 14 -4.45 -1.20 -3.55
C VAL A 14 -2.99 -1.48 -3.14
N ILE A 15 -2.76 -1.96 -1.91
CA ILE A 15 -1.42 -2.37 -1.45
C ILE A 15 -0.91 -3.56 -2.26
N GLY A 16 -1.73 -4.58 -2.52
CA GLY A 16 -1.34 -5.75 -3.31
C GLY A 16 -0.90 -5.38 -4.72
N LYS A 17 -1.61 -4.46 -5.39
CA LYS A 17 -1.18 -3.92 -6.70
C LYS A 17 0.13 -3.14 -6.62
N TYR A 18 0.41 -2.47 -5.50
CA TYR A 18 1.70 -1.83 -5.26
C TYR A 18 2.81 -2.87 -5.09
N GLU A 19 2.58 -3.93 -4.30
CA GLU A 19 3.57 -4.99 -4.07
C GLU A 19 3.87 -5.82 -5.32
N MET A 20 2.90 -5.97 -6.22
CA MET A 20 3.15 -6.57 -7.54
C MET A 20 4.13 -5.76 -8.42
N GLY A 21 4.58 -4.57 -8.00
CA GLY A 21 5.58 -3.77 -8.69
C GLY A 21 5.12 -3.14 -10.02
N THR A 22 3.85 -3.32 -10.39
CA THR A 22 3.33 -2.92 -11.71
C THR A 22 3.03 -1.41 -11.79
N CYS A 23 2.76 -0.78 -10.64
CA CYS A 23 2.36 0.63 -10.55
C CYS A 23 2.89 1.29 -9.27
N GLY A 24 3.56 2.44 -9.40
CA GLY A 24 3.96 3.24 -8.24
C GLY A 24 2.81 4.03 -7.61
N TYR A 25 3.05 4.65 -6.44
CA TYR A 25 2.05 5.38 -5.65
C TYR A 25 1.21 6.38 -6.45
N LYS A 26 1.85 7.14 -7.35
CA LYS A 26 1.19 8.18 -8.18
C LYS A 26 0.19 7.58 -9.16
N LYS A 27 0.51 6.42 -9.74
CA LYS A 27 -0.31 5.76 -10.75
C LYS A 27 -1.49 5.04 -10.10
N LEU A 28 -1.27 4.37 -8.97
CA LEU A 28 -2.33 3.78 -8.14
C LEU A 28 -3.28 4.86 -7.61
N ALA A 29 -2.74 5.96 -7.07
CA ALA A 29 -3.54 7.08 -6.62
C ALA A 29 -4.49 7.59 -7.72
N LYS A 30 -3.98 7.80 -8.94
CA LYS A 30 -4.81 8.23 -10.08
C LYS A 30 -5.84 7.18 -10.49
N MET A 31 -5.47 5.90 -10.51
CA MET A 31 -6.34 4.79 -10.92
C MET A 31 -7.53 4.60 -9.99
N TYR A 32 -7.30 4.76 -8.68
CA TYR A 32 -8.29 4.57 -7.63
C TYR A 32 -8.92 5.88 -7.14
N GLY A 33 -8.57 7.03 -7.72
CA GLY A 33 -9.06 8.35 -7.30
C GLY A 33 -8.60 8.76 -5.89
N LEU A 34 -7.46 8.24 -5.44
CA LEU A 34 -6.88 8.49 -4.13
C LEU A 34 -5.77 9.54 -4.20
N SER A 35 -5.33 10.00 -3.03
CA SER A 35 -4.11 10.80 -2.90
C SER A 35 -2.89 9.89 -2.79
N ARG A 36 -1.74 10.36 -3.30
CA ARG A 36 -0.46 9.63 -3.16
C ARG A 36 -0.17 9.31 -1.68
N ASP A 37 -0.42 10.27 -0.81
CA ASP A 37 -0.19 10.19 0.63
C ASP A 37 -1.10 9.14 1.29
N THR A 38 -2.33 8.98 0.79
CA THR A 38 -3.24 7.92 1.22
C THR A 38 -2.68 6.55 0.91
N VAL A 39 -2.24 6.31 -0.33
CA VAL A 39 -1.64 5.04 -0.75
C VAL A 39 -0.36 4.76 0.05
N ARG A 40 0.50 5.76 0.22
CA ARG A 40 1.72 5.65 1.02
C ARG A 40 1.41 5.28 2.47
N SER A 41 0.42 5.93 3.09
CA SER A 41 0.03 5.64 4.47
C SER A 41 -0.47 4.20 4.64
N TRP A 42 -1.12 3.62 3.63
CA TRP A 42 -1.59 2.23 3.68
C TRP A 42 -0.44 1.23 3.51
N VAL A 43 0.45 1.46 2.55
CA VAL A 43 1.63 0.61 2.31
C VAL A 43 2.58 0.62 3.51
N LEU A 44 2.73 1.76 4.18
CA LEU A 44 3.53 1.89 5.40
C LEU A 44 2.82 1.40 6.67
N ASN A 45 1.54 1.00 6.58
CA ASN A 45 0.80 0.56 7.74
C ASN A 45 1.08 -0.93 8.01
N PRO A 46 1.75 -1.28 9.12
CA PRO A 46 2.09 -2.68 9.43
C PRO A 46 0.86 -3.56 9.63
N LYS A 47 -0.30 -2.98 10.01
CA LYS A 47 -1.56 -3.73 10.14
C LYS A 47 -2.14 -4.16 8.80
N LEU A 48 -1.81 -3.45 7.72
CA LEU A 48 -2.27 -3.75 6.36
C LEU A 48 -1.19 -4.46 5.55
N ASN A 49 0.09 -4.26 5.89
CA ASN A 49 1.21 -4.95 5.27
C ASN A 49 2.15 -5.60 6.30
N PRO A 50 1.74 -6.73 6.91
CA PRO A 50 2.58 -7.44 7.87
C PRO A 50 3.79 -8.14 7.22
N LYS A 51 3.80 -8.33 5.89
CA LYS A 51 4.84 -9.09 5.18
C LYS A 51 6.18 -8.35 5.08
N LYS A 52 6.16 -7.01 5.12
CA LYS A 52 7.36 -6.18 4.95
C LYS A 52 8.38 -6.28 6.10
N ASN A 53 8.04 -6.92 7.22
CA ASN A 53 8.95 -7.14 8.36
C ASN A 53 9.50 -8.59 8.43
N SER A 54 9.33 -9.40 7.39
CA SER A 54 9.87 -10.78 7.35
C SER A 54 10.93 -11.02 6.26
N GLU A 55 11.36 -9.99 5.53
CA GLU A 55 12.40 -10.08 4.50
C GLU A 55 13.51 -9.04 4.69
N GLU A 56 13.93 -8.82 5.94
CA GLU A 56 15.33 -8.46 6.24
C GLU A 56 16.10 -9.75 6.56
N GLU A 57 16.21 -10.67 5.59
CA GLU A 57 17.27 -11.68 5.58
C GLU A 57 17.48 -12.25 4.17
N THR A 58 17.81 -11.42 3.18
CA THR A 58 18.62 -11.87 2.03
C THR A 58 19.33 -10.67 1.39
N THR A 59 20.48 -10.27 1.95
CA THR A 59 21.56 -9.75 1.12
C THR A 59 22.85 -10.29 1.73
N GLU A 60 23.19 -11.47 1.22
CA GLU A 60 24.51 -12.06 1.25
C GLU A 60 25.57 -11.03 0.82
N GLN A 61 26.58 -10.83 1.67
CA GLN A 61 27.93 -10.37 1.31
C GLN A 61 28.89 -10.71 2.46
#